data_AF-A0A9P0ZRN1-F1
#
_entry.id   AF-A0A9P0ZRN1-F1
#
_cell.length_a   1.000
_cell.length_b   1.000
_cell.length_c   1.000
_cell.angle_alpha   90.00
_cell.angle_beta   90.00
_cell.angle_gamma   90.00
#
_symmetry.space_group_name_H-M   'P 1'
#
loop_
_entity.id
_entity.type
_entity.pdbx_description
1 polymer ?
#
loop_
_entity_poly.entity_id
_entity_poly.type
_entity_poly.pdbx_seq_one_letter_code
_entity_poly.pdbx_strand_id
1 'polypeptide(L)'
;MSSLTAVVSVGRPVAIRRYTTTTPKPTAAQISTRKQPEELGFLSSQLSGIKISYSHSHPSLHLSAPSRPCLQPVARRVCPLLGKKANKANKISHSNHKTKRLQFVNLQYKRIWWEAGKRFVKLRLSTKALKTIEKNGLDAVAKKAGIDLSKQ
;
A
#
# COMPACT_ATOMS: atom_id res chain seq x y z
N MET A 1 -43.88 26.75 -50.83
CA MET A 1 -42.43 26.48 -50.71
C MET A 1 -41.94 27.21 -49.47
N SER A 2 -41.87 26.53 -48.33
CA SER A 2 -41.45 27.15 -47.07
C SER A 2 -40.32 26.31 -46.48
N SER A 3 -39.11 26.60 -46.93
CA SER A 3 -37.87 25.97 -46.49
C SER A 3 -37.50 26.53 -45.11
N LEU A 4 -37.72 25.76 -44.05
CA LEU A 4 -37.22 26.10 -42.72
C LEU A 4 -35.70 25.97 -42.69
N THR A 5 -35.03 27.09 -42.45
CA THR A 5 -33.59 27.22 -42.21
C THR A 5 -33.24 26.66 -40.84
N ALA A 6 -32.37 25.66 -40.78
CA ALA A 6 -31.78 25.15 -39.54
C ALA A 6 -30.49 25.93 -39.23
N VAL A 7 -30.50 26.73 -38.16
CA VAL A 7 -29.32 27.43 -37.63
C VAL A 7 -28.50 26.44 -36.81
N VAL A 8 -27.29 26.11 -37.27
CA VAL A 8 -26.34 25.27 -36.53
C VAL A 8 -25.76 26.07 -35.37
N SER A 9 -26.17 25.74 -34.15
CA SER A 9 -25.61 26.28 -32.91
C SER A 9 -24.20 25.73 -32.69
N VAL A 10 -23.18 26.56 -32.91
CA VAL A 10 -21.79 26.23 -32.64
C VAL A 10 -21.57 26.30 -31.13
N GLY A 11 -21.34 25.15 -30.50
CA GLY A 11 -21.07 25.03 -29.07
C GLY A 11 -19.85 25.84 -28.63
N ARG A 12 -20.02 26.62 -27.55
CA ARG A 12 -18.98 27.45 -26.94
C ARG A 12 -17.80 26.59 -26.42
N PRO A 13 -16.54 27.00 -26.61
CA PRO A 13 -15.39 26.29 -26.05
C PRO A 13 -15.33 26.47 -24.52
N VAL A 14 -15.30 25.35 -23.79
CA VAL A 14 -15.09 25.32 -22.33
C VAL A 14 -13.62 25.55 -22.03
N ALA A 15 -13.33 26.63 -21.30
CA ALA A 15 -11.98 26.99 -20.86
C ALA A 15 -11.43 25.95 -19.87
N ILE A 16 -10.32 25.31 -20.23
CA ILE A 16 -9.62 24.35 -19.37
C ILE A 16 -8.70 25.12 -18.42
N ARG A 17 -9.07 25.20 -17.13
CA ARG A 17 -8.22 25.73 -16.05
C ARG A 17 -6.96 24.87 -15.90
N ARG A 18 -5.80 25.47 -16.14
CA ARG A 18 -4.48 24.87 -15.84
C ARG A 18 -4.18 25.12 -14.35
N TYR A 19 -4.14 24.07 -13.55
CA TYR A 19 -3.64 24.14 -12.17
C TYR A 19 -2.11 24.00 -12.20
N THR A 20 -1.39 25.05 -11.81
CA THR A 20 0.06 25.02 -11.57
C THR A 20 0.31 24.45 -10.18
N THR A 21 0.94 23.29 -10.09
CA THR A 21 1.42 22.72 -8.83
C THR A 21 2.83 23.22 -8.54
N THR A 22 2.95 24.19 -7.65
CA THR A 22 4.21 24.59 -7.01
C THR A 22 4.61 23.52 -6.00
N THR A 23 5.75 22.86 -6.19
CA THR A 23 6.31 21.89 -5.23
C THR A 23 7.08 22.61 -4.12
N PRO A 24 6.76 22.43 -2.83
CA PRO A 24 7.58 22.96 -1.75
C PRO A 24 8.86 22.12 -1.58
N LYS A 25 9.98 22.83 -1.44
CA LYS A 25 11.35 22.34 -1.22
C LYS A 25 11.50 21.81 0.23
N PRO A 26 12.12 20.64 0.46
CA PRO A 26 12.34 20.15 1.82
C PRO A 26 13.55 20.84 2.47
N THR A 27 13.32 21.36 3.67
CA THR A 27 14.31 21.98 4.58
C THR A 27 15.26 20.92 5.14
N ALA A 28 16.56 21.21 5.07
CA ALA A 28 17.62 20.40 5.66
C ALA A 28 17.59 20.50 7.20
N ALA A 29 17.44 19.37 7.90
CA ALA A 29 17.60 19.27 9.34
C ALA A 29 19.07 18.98 9.69
N GLN A 30 19.62 19.80 10.58
CA GLN A 30 20.99 19.76 11.09
C GLN A 30 21.20 18.58 12.05
N ILE A 31 22.31 17.86 11.89
CA ILE A 31 22.75 16.79 12.78
C ILE A 31 23.56 17.43 13.92
N SER A 32 23.00 17.42 15.12
CA SER A 32 23.67 17.87 16.35
C SER A 32 24.72 16.84 16.78
N THR A 33 25.96 17.28 16.88
CA THR A 33 27.11 16.52 17.39
C THR A 33 26.98 16.35 18.91
N ARG A 34 26.73 15.12 19.36
CA ARG A 34 26.71 14.79 20.79
C ARG A 34 28.15 14.63 21.29
N LYS A 35 28.60 15.59 22.11
CA LYS A 35 29.87 15.57 22.85
C LYS A 35 29.95 14.36 23.79
N GLN A 36 31.14 13.76 23.85
CA GLN A 36 31.60 12.80 24.86
C GLN A 36 31.64 13.48 26.24
N PRO A 37 31.30 12.79 27.34
CA PRO A 37 31.68 13.23 28.68
C PRO A 37 32.97 12.51 29.10
N GLU A 38 34.05 13.29 29.21
CA GLU A 38 35.22 12.94 30.00
C GLU A 38 34.88 13.17 31.48
N GLU A 39 34.83 12.12 32.30
CA GLU A 39 34.99 12.26 33.75
C GLU A 39 35.82 11.11 34.30
N LEU A 40 37.11 11.38 34.52
CA LEU A 40 37.95 10.64 35.45
C LEU A 40 38.21 11.56 36.65
N GLY A 41 37.35 11.46 37.65
CA GLY A 41 37.51 12.07 38.96
C GLY A 41 37.64 11.00 40.04
N PHE A 42 38.80 10.37 40.13
CA PHE A 42 39.20 9.59 41.30
C PHE A 42 39.68 10.57 42.37
N LEU A 43 38.93 10.75 43.47
CA LEU A 43 39.47 11.23 44.75
C LEU A 43 38.58 10.72 45.91
N SER A 44 39.27 10.28 46.96
CA SER A 44 38.87 9.47 48.11
C SER A 44 37.78 10.03 49.01
N SER A 45 37.03 9.14 49.69
CA SER A 45 36.81 9.25 51.15
C SER A 45 36.24 7.95 51.73
N GLN A 46 36.97 7.37 52.69
CA GLN A 46 36.54 6.24 53.54
C GLN A 46 35.86 6.81 54.80
N LEU A 47 34.54 6.86 54.85
CA LEU A 47 33.80 6.86 56.11
C LEU A 47 32.45 6.16 55.93
N SER A 48 32.31 5.04 56.64
CA SER A 48 31.10 4.49 57.25
C SER A 48 29.73 4.88 56.67
N GLY A 49 29.02 3.85 56.19
CA GLY A 49 27.63 3.67 56.57
C GLY A 49 26.57 4.03 55.53
N ILE A 50 25.78 3.00 55.20
CA ILE A 50 24.36 3.11 54.87
C ILE A 50 24.06 3.72 53.48
N LYS A 51 23.92 2.85 52.47
CA LYS A 51 23.01 3.12 51.34
C LYS A 51 21.76 2.24 51.48
N ILE A 52 20.71 2.90 51.97
CA ILE A 52 19.33 2.46 52.00
C ILE A 52 18.85 2.22 50.55
N SER A 53 18.13 1.11 50.38
CA SER A 53 17.15 0.70 49.35
C SER A 53 17.04 1.53 48.05
N TYR A 54 16.80 0.93 46.88
CA TYR A 54 15.61 0.14 46.57
C TYR A 54 15.86 -0.57 45.25
N SER A 55 15.80 -1.90 45.25
CA SER A 55 15.67 -2.69 44.03
C SER A 55 14.32 -2.36 43.40
N HIS A 56 14.29 -1.36 42.51
CA HIS A 56 13.13 -1.14 41.66
C HIS A 56 13.13 -2.23 40.59
N SER A 57 12.74 -3.44 40.99
CA SER A 57 12.33 -4.49 40.08
C SER A 57 11.06 -4.00 39.40
N HIS A 58 11.21 -3.26 38.31
CA HIS A 58 10.09 -3.03 37.41
C HIS A 58 9.74 -4.39 36.79
N PRO A 59 8.56 -4.97 37.05
CA PRO A 59 8.11 -6.11 36.28
C PRO A 59 7.95 -5.63 34.84
N SER A 60 8.81 -6.13 33.96
CA SER A 60 8.62 -5.95 32.52
C SER A 60 7.32 -6.65 32.15
N LEU A 61 6.22 -5.91 32.08
CA LEU A 61 5.01 -6.36 31.41
C LEU A 61 5.43 -6.66 29.98
N HIS A 62 5.66 -7.94 29.70
CA HIS A 62 5.78 -8.47 28.35
C HIS A 62 4.43 -8.24 27.70
N LEU A 63 4.26 -7.07 27.08
CA LEU A 63 3.22 -6.82 26.11
C LEU A 63 3.41 -7.89 25.03
N SER A 64 2.69 -9.01 25.17
CA SER A 64 2.45 -9.92 24.07
C SER A 64 1.77 -9.08 23.01
N ALA A 65 2.57 -8.63 22.03
CA ALA A 65 2.05 -7.88 20.90
C ALA A 65 0.84 -8.66 20.38
N PRO A 66 -0.34 -8.04 20.24
CA PRO A 66 -1.49 -8.72 19.70
C PRO A 66 -1.04 -9.36 18.39
N SER A 67 -1.29 -10.66 18.24
CA SER A 67 -1.07 -11.39 17.00
C SER A 67 -1.75 -10.59 15.90
N ARG A 68 -0.98 -9.74 15.20
CA ARG A 68 -1.52 -8.87 14.17
C ARG A 68 -2.29 -9.83 13.26
N PRO A 69 -3.62 -9.71 13.11
CA PRO A 69 -4.26 -10.38 12.00
C PRO A 69 -3.48 -9.90 10.79
N CYS A 70 -2.88 -10.86 10.07
CA CYS A 70 -2.02 -10.61 8.94
C CYS A 70 -2.67 -9.50 8.12
N LEU A 71 -2.03 -8.32 8.08
CA LEU A 71 -2.56 -7.17 7.36
C LEU A 71 -2.98 -7.70 6.00
N GLN A 72 -4.29 -7.64 5.74
CA GLN A 72 -4.82 -8.07 4.47
C GLN A 72 -3.98 -7.46 3.35
N PRO A 73 -3.83 -8.12 2.19
CA PRO A 73 -2.98 -7.63 1.10
C PRO A 73 -3.61 -6.41 0.42
N VAL A 74 -3.87 -5.32 1.14
CA VAL A 74 -4.75 -4.24 0.68
C VAL A 74 -3.96 -3.15 -0.04
N ALA A 75 -2.68 -2.95 0.26
CA ALA A 75 -1.93 -1.82 -0.31
C ALA A 75 -1.29 -2.07 -1.70
N ARG A 76 -1.15 -3.33 -2.17
CA ARG A 76 -0.41 -3.62 -3.41
C ARG A 76 -1.34 -3.93 -4.58
N ARG A 77 -1.13 -3.30 -5.75
CA ARG A 77 -1.83 -3.59 -7.03
C ARG A 77 -1.38 -4.94 -7.61
N VAL A 78 -1.68 -6.01 -6.88
CA VAL A 78 -1.38 -7.40 -7.22
C VAL A 78 -2.64 -8.24 -7.11
N CYS A 79 -2.85 -9.18 -8.03
CA CYS A 79 -3.95 -10.13 -7.93
C CYS A 79 -3.61 -11.21 -6.88
N PRO A 80 -4.44 -11.45 -5.85
CA PRO A 80 -4.15 -12.45 -4.82
C PRO A 80 -4.04 -13.87 -5.39
N LEU A 81 -4.99 -14.26 -6.26
CA LEU A 81 -5.05 -15.63 -6.78
C LEU A 81 -3.93 -15.97 -7.78
N LEU A 82 -3.62 -15.04 -8.69
CA LEU A 82 -2.66 -15.30 -9.78
C LEU A 82 -1.32 -14.60 -9.59
N GLY A 83 -1.15 -13.80 -8.54
CA GLY A 83 0.09 -13.04 -8.28
C GLY A 83 0.45 -11.98 -9.33
N LYS A 84 -0.46 -11.66 -10.27
CA LYS A 84 -0.17 -10.72 -11.39
C LYS A 84 0.19 -9.33 -10.86
N LYS A 85 1.31 -8.78 -11.32
CA LYS A 85 1.86 -7.47 -10.92
C LYS A 85 1.88 -6.50 -12.10
N ALA A 86 2.07 -5.22 -11.80
CA ALA A 86 2.24 -4.20 -12.83
C ALA A 86 3.54 -4.44 -13.63
N ASN A 87 3.50 -4.15 -14.93
CA ASN A 87 4.67 -4.25 -15.82
C ASN A 87 5.33 -2.87 -15.98
N LYS A 88 6.67 -2.81 -15.96
CA LYS A 88 7.45 -1.61 -16.22
C LYS A 88 7.70 -1.50 -17.72
N ALA A 89 7.07 -0.52 -18.37
CA ALA A 89 7.16 -0.29 -19.81
C ALA A 89 7.62 1.13 -20.13
N ASN A 90 7.94 1.40 -21.39
CA ASN A 90 8.15 2.75 -21.90
C ASN A 90 6.93 3.18 -22.71
N LYS A 91 6.51 4.44 -22.58
CA LYS A 91 5.70 5.12 -23.59
C LYS A 91 6.66 5.72 -24.62
N ILE A 92 6.46 5.41 -25.90
CA ILE A 92 7.31 5.87 -27.00
C ILE A 92 6.56 6.96 -27.76
N SER A 93 7.19 8.11 -28.01
CA SER A 93 6.63 9.16 -28.88
C SER A 93 6.87 8.85 -30.35
N HIS A 94 6.22 9.61 -31.24
CA HIS A 94 6.51 9.54 -32.68
C HIS A 94 8.00 9.80 -33.00
N SER A 95 8.63 10.71 -32.25
CA SER A 95 10.07 11.00 -32.30
C SER A 95 10.96 9.99 -31.55
N ASN A 96 10.44 8.83 -31.15
CA ASN A 96 11.16 7.79 -30.40
C ASN A 96 11.69 8.19 -29.01
N HIS A 97 11.18 9.26 -28.41
CA HIS A 97 11.48 9.61 -27.03
C HIS A 97 10.80 8.62 -26.07
N LYS A 98 11.58 8.04 -25.14
CA LYS A 98 11.14 6.96 -24.24
C LYS A 98 10.88 7.49 -22.83
N THR A 99 9.63 7.49 -22.40
CA THR A 99 9.25 7.86 -21.02
C THR A 99 8.84 6.62 -20.23
N LYS A 100 9.35 6.45 -19.00
CA LYS A 100 8.99 5.32 -18.14
C LYS A 100 7.52 5.40 -17.71
N ARG A 101 6.80 4.27 -17.79
CA ARG A 101 5.41 4.13 -17.35
C ARG A 101 5.17 2.74 -16.75
N LEU A 102 4.24 2.65 -15.81
CA LEU A 102 3.72 1.37 -15.32
C LEU A 102 2.42 0.99 -16.05
N GLN A 103 2.35 -0.24 -16.53
CA GLN A 103 1.11 -0.87 -17.01
C GLN A 103 0.48 -1.64 -15.84
N PHE A 104 -0.64 -1.14 -15.32
CA PHE A 104 -1.32 -1.77 -14.18
C PHE A 104 -2.16 -2.96 -14.60
N VAL A 105 -2.34 -3.90 -13.66
CA VAL A 105 -3.28 -5.01 -13.80
C VAL A 105 -4.71 -4.48 -13.72
N ASN A 106 -5.60 -4.97 -14.57
CA ASN A 106 -7.04 -4.69 -14.50
C ASN A 106 -7.65 -5.45 -13.31
N LEU A 107 -7.54 -4.85 -12.12
CA LEU A 107 -8.07 -5.36 -10.86
C LEU A 107 -9.46 -4.79 -10.60
N GLN A 108 -10.40 -5.65 -10.22
CA GLN A 108 -11.80 -5.31 -9.96
C GLN A 108 -12.25 -5.95 -8.65
N TYR A 109 -13.06 -5.25 -7.86
CA TYR A 109 -13.74 -5.84 -6.71
C TYR A 109 -14.96 -6.61 -7.20
N LYS A 110 -14.97 -7.92 -6.97
CA LYS A 110 -16.05 -8.81 -7.39
C LYS A 110 -16.42 -9.77 -6.26
N ARG A 111 -17.70 -10.13 -6.24
CA ARG A 111 -18.25 -11.18 -5.38
C ARG A 111 -18.27 -12.47 -6.18
N ILE A 112 -17.69 -13.53 -5.64
CA ILE A 112 -17.72 -14.86 -6.25
C ILE A 112 -18.45 -15.80 -5.30
N TRP A 113 -19.31 -16.65 -5.87
CA TRP A 113 -19.97 -17.71 -5.13
C TRP A 113 -18.98 -18.82 -4.78
N TRP A 114 -18.97 -19.24 -3.52
CA TRP A 114 -18.17 -20.35 -3.05
C TRP A 114 -19.08 -21.49 -2.60
N GLU A 115 -19.00 -22.62 -3.29
CA GLU A 115 -19.92 -23.75 -3.09
C GLU A 115 -19.73 -24.43 -1.74
N ALA A 116 -18.48 -24.71 -1.35
CA ALA A 116 -18.19 -25.40 -0.09
C ALA A 116 -18.61 -24.58 1.15
N GLY A 117 -18.47 -23.25 1.10
CA GLY A 117 -18.90 -22.36 2.18
C GLY A 117 -20.30 -21.77 2.01
N LYS A 118 -21.02 -22.13 0.94
CA LYS A 118 -22.37 -21.63 0.58
C LYS A 118 -22.54 -20.12 0.75
N ARG A 119 -21.52 -19.34 0.37
CA ARG A 119 -21.50 -17.88 0.59
C ARG A 119 -20.78 -17.16 -0.53
N PHE A 120 -20.99 -15.85 -0.60
CA PHE A 120 -20.22 -14.98 -1.47
C PHE A 120 -18.93 -14.51 -0.79
N VAL A 121 -17.82 -14.55 -1.51
CA VAL A 121 -16.52 -14.02 -1.09
C VAL A 121 -16.23 -12.76 -1.90
N LYS A 122 -15.89 -11.65 -1.22
CA LYS A 122 -15.53 -10.37 -1.87
C LYS A 122 -14.02 -10.35 -2.09
N LEU A 123 -13.58 -10.44 -3.35
CA LEU A 123 -12.16 -10.45 -3.69
C LEU A 123 -11.81 -9.36 -4.69
N ARG A 124 -10.59 -8.83 -4.59
CA ARG A 124 -10.00 -7.96 -5.61
C ARG A 124 -9.27 -8.81 -6.64
N LEU A 125 -9.89 -9.02 -7.80
CA LEU A 125 -9.46 -10.00 -8.78
C LEU A 125 -9.07 -9.37 -10.10
N SER A 126 -8.12 -9.99 -10.79
CA SER A 126 -7.84 -9.64 -12.18
C SER A 126 -8.87 -10.29 -13.10
N THR A 127 -9.15 -9.67 -14.25
CA THR A 127 -10.06 -10.25 -15.25
C THR A 127 -9.61 -11.63 -15.76
N LYS A 128 -8.31 -11.86 -15.82
CA LYS A 128 -7.76 -13.19 -16.15
C LYS A 128 -7.99 -14.21 -15.04
N ALA A 129 -7.99 -13.78 -13.77
CA ALA A 129 -8.32 -14.68 -12.65
C ALA A 129 -9.78 -15.12 -12.71
N LEU A 130 -10.70 -14.23 -13.08
CA LEU A 130 -12.12 -14.61 -13.30
C LEU A 130 -12.24 -15.74 -14.32
N LYS A 131 -11.60 -15.60 -15.49
CA LYS A 131 -11.57 -16.67 -16.51
C LYS A 131 -10.95 -17.98 -16.01
N THR A 132 -9.92 -17.90 -15.15
CA THR A 132 -9.29 -19.11 -14.59
C THR A 132 -10.21 -19.81 -13.58
N ILE A 133 -10.97 -19.04 -12.80
CA ILE A 133 -11.96 -19.57 -11.85
C ILE A 133 -13.10 -20.25 -12.63
N GLU A 134 -13.59 -19.64 -13.71
CA GLU A 134 -14.61 -20.24 -14.58
C GLU A 134 -14.13 -21.58 -15.18
N LYS A 135 -12.85 -21.68 -15.56
CA LYS A 135 -12.30 -22.91 -16.17
C LYS A 135 -12.00 -24.02 -15.16
N ASN A 136 -11.37 -23.69 -14.03
CA ASN A 136 -10.77 -24.68 -13.12
C ASN A 136 -11.55 -24.81 -11.79
N GLY A 137 -12.52 -23.94 -11.54
CA GLY A 137 -13.18 -23.80 -10.23
C GLY A 137 -12.41 -22.90 -9.26
N LEU A 138 -13.13 -22.36 -8.27
CA LEU A 138 -12.57 -21.44 -7.28
C LEU A 138 -11.59 -22.14 -6.32
N ASP A 139 -11.94 -23.33 -5.83
CA ASP A 139 -11.17 -24.06 -4.83
C ASP A 139 -9.79 -24.49 -5.35
N ALA A 140 -9.72 -24.97 -6.59
CA ALA A 140 -8.46 -25.38 -7.21
C ALA A 140 -7.50 -24.19 -7.36
N VAL A 141 -8.02 -23.01 -7.73
CA VAL A 141 -7.22 -21.80 -7.89
C VAL A 141 -6.78 -21.25 -6.54
N ALA A 142 -7.67 -21.26 -5.53
CA ALA A 142 -7.34 -20.81 -4.18
C ALA A 142 -6.27 -21.68 -3.51
N LYS A 143 -6.36 -23.01 -3.66
CA LYS A 143 -5.33 -23.95 -3.19
C LYS A 143 -3.97 -23.70 -3.83
N LYS A 144 -3.93 -23.48 -5.15
CA LYS A 144 -2.68 -23.14 -5.86
C LYS A 144 -2.07 -21.83 -5.38
N ALA A 145 -2.90 -20.86 -5.00
CA ALA A 145 -2.45 -19.57 -4.49
C ALA A 145 -2.09 -19.60 -3.00
N GLY A 146 -2.42 -20.67 -2.26
CA GLY A 146 -2.25 -20.75 -0.81
C GLY A 146 -3.14 -19.79 -0.03
N ILE A 147 -4.35 -19.51 -0.52
CA ILE A 147 -5.27 -18.54 0.10
C ILE A 147 -6.43 -19.27 0.77
N ASP A 148 -6.62 -18.99 2.06
CA ASP A 148 -7.76 -19.46 2.83
C ASP A 148 -9.01 -18.65 2.49
N LEU A 149 -9.98 -19.28 1.84
CA LEU A 149 -11.25 -18.63 1.46
C LEU A 149 -12.13 -18.29 2.68
N SER A 150 -11.99 -18.99 3.81
CA SER A 150 -12.77 -18.76 5.04
C SER A 150 -12.51 -17.39 5.67
N LYS A 151 -11.31 -16.83 5.50
CA LYS A 151 -10.88 -15.56 6.10
C LYS A 151 -11.19 -14.34 5.23
N GLN A 152 -11.77 -14.54 4.04
CA GLN A 152 -12.05 -13.53 3.01
C GLN A 152 -13.55 -13.19 2.91
#